data_AF-A0A835S2V6-F1
#
_entry.id   AF-A0A835S2V6-F1
#
_cell.length_a   1.000
_cell.length_b   1.000
_cell.length_c   1.000
_cell.angle_alpha   90.00
_cell.angle_beta   90.00
_cell.angle_gamma   90.00
#
_symmetry.space_group_name_H-M   'P 1'
#
loop_
_entity.id
_entity.type
_entity.pdbx_description
1 polymer ?
#
loop_
_entity_poly.entity_id
_entity_poly.type
_entity_poly.pdbx_seq_one_letter_code
_entity_poly.pdbx_strand_id
1 'polypeptide(L)'
;MDNFDTEAAPIFLNHLPHAADHPSDEPPLGAMKEMIYKIAAMQPVEIDPSAIEKPRRRNVRISDDPQSVAARLRRERISERIRILQRLVPGGTKMDTASMLDEAIRYVKFLKRELRSLQMQNPPTAEQLLFHHRPRSEPSVSPLFPHQWPPNS
;
A
#
# COMPACT_ATOMS: atom_id res chain seq x y z
N MET A 1 -47.12 -19.42 30.54
CA MET A 1 -46.42 -18.61 31.55
C MET A 1 -44.99 -19.12 31.72
N ASP A 2 -43.99 -18.72 30.95
CA ASP A 2 -43.83 -18.38 29.54
C ASP A 2 -42.36 -18.65 29.24
N ASN A 3 -42.10 -19.03 28.00
CA ASN A 3 -40.82 -19.52 27.48
C ASN A 3 -39.65 -18.59 27.81
N PHE A 4 -38.53 -19.17 28.24
CA PHE A 4 -37.21 -18.56 28.08
C PHE A 4 -36.27 -19.56 27.40
N ASP A 5 -36.63 -19.94 26.18
CA ASP A 5 -35.65 -20.37 25.18
C ASP A 5 -34.80 -19.15 24.82
N THR A 6 -33.74 -18.91 25.58
CA THR A 6 -32.66 -18.02 25.14
C THR A 6 -31.84 -18.80 24.14
N GLU A 7 -32.28 -18.76 22.88
CA GLU A 7 -31.51 -19.20 21.74
C GLU A 7 -30.19 -18.42 21.72
N ALA A 8 -29.10 -19.09 22.11
CA ALA A 8 -27.76 -18.60 21.87
C ALA A 8 -27.50 -18.68 20.36
N ALA A 9 -27.84 -17.61 19.65
CA ALA A 9 -27.49 -17.47 18.24
C ALA A 9 -25.96 -17.57 18.08
N PRO A 10 -25.45 -18.40 17.16
CA PRO A 10 -24.03 -18.47 16.89
C PRO A 10 -23.54 -17.14 16.33
N ILE A 11 -22.47 -16.59 16.93
CA ILE A 11 -21.76 -15.42 16.41
C ILE A 11 -21.06 -15.83 15.11
N PHE A 12 -21.80 -15.79 14.01
CA PHE A 12 -21.23 -15.75 12.67
C PHE A 12 -20.73 -14.34 12.40
N LEU A 13 -19.49 -14.04 12.80
CA LEU A 13 -18.77 -12.83 12.41
C LEU A 13 -18.31 -12.91 10.95
N ASN A 14 -19.21 -13.23 10.02
CA ASN A 14 -18.91 -13.30 8.59
C ASN A 14 -20.13 -12.96 7.74
N HIS A 15 -20.54 -11.70 7.76
CA HIS A 15 -20.86 -10.92 6.55
C HIS A 15 -21.20 -9.49 6.98
N LEU A 16 -20.18 -8.66 7.18
CA LEU A 16 -20.41 -7.23 7.04
C LEU A 16 -20.66 -7.01 5.55
N PRO A 17 -21.85 -6.56 5.12
CA PRO A 17 -22.09 -6.29 3.72
C PRO A 17 -21.05 -5.27 3.28
N HIS A 18 -20.38 -5.59 2.18
CA HIS A 18 -19.52 -4.71 1.43
C HIS A 18 -20.36 -3.50 1.00
N ALA A 19 -20.51 -2.54 1.92
CA ALA A 19 -21.07 -1.25 1.65
C ALA A 19 -20.14 -0.65 0.61
N ALA A 20 -20.65 -0.67 -0.62
CA ALA A 20 -20.30 0.12 -1.77
C ALA A 20 -19.02 0.95 -1.61
N ASP A 21 -18.09 0.78 -2.55
CA ASP A 21 -17.42 1.92 -3.14
C ASP A 21 -18.46 3.02 -3.41
N HIS A 22 -18.72 3.87 -2.43
CA HIS A 22 -19.48 5.09 -2.60
C HIS A 22 -18.48 6.10 -3.16
N PRO A 23 -18.59 6.49 -4.44
CA PRO A 23 -17.87 7.65 -4.90
C PRO A 23 -18.42 8.85 -4.12
N SER A 24 -17.58 9.43 -3.28
CA SER A 24 -17.40 10.89 -3.18
C SER A 24 -18.60 11.74 -2.75
N ASP A 25 -18.88 11.81 -1.45
CA ASP A 25 -19.50 12.99 -0.82
C ASP A 25 -18.66 13.49 0.38
N GLU A 26 -17.34 13.27 0.34
CA GLU A 26 -16.45 14.13 1.14
C GLU A 26 -16.41 15.49 0.44
N PRO A 27 -16.76 16.59 1.13
CA PRO A 27 -16.73 17.91 0.52
C PRO A 27 -15.36 18.12 -0.12
N PRO A 28 -15.30 18.70 -1.34
CA PRO A 28 -14.05 18.90 -2.04
C PRO A 28 -13.08 19.55 -1.06
N LEU A 29 -11.92 18.90 -0.89
CA LEU A 29 -10.83 19.40 -0.08
C LEU A 29 -10.67 20.87 -0.46
N GLY A 30 -10.74 21.79 0.51
CA GLY A 30 -10.65 23.21 0.19
C GLY A 30 -9.41 23.48 -0.68
N ALA A 31 -9.46 24.47 -1.58
CA ALA A 31 -8.43 24.68 -2.60
C ALA A 31 -6.99 24.67 -2.05
N MET A 32 -6.79 25.24 -0.86
CA MET A 32 -5.51 25.22 -0.15
C MET A 32 -5.05 23.80 0.24
N LYS A 33 -5.98 22.95 0.69
CA LYS A 33 -5.69 21.57 1.09
C LYS A 33 -5.37 20.71 -0.13
N GLU A 34 -6.06 20.90 -1.24
CA GLU A 34 -5.67 20.24 -2.50
C GLU A 34 -4.29 20.68 -2.96
N MET A 35 -3.98 21.97 -2.88
CA MET A 35 -2.65 22.47 -3.22
C MET A 35 -1.56 21.83 -2.35
N ILE A 36 -1.76 21.77 -1.03
CA ILE A 36 -0.82 21.11 -0.10
C ILE A 36 -0.61 19.64 -0.48
N TYR A 37 -1.69 18.92 -0.78
CA TYR A 37 -1.61 17.52 -1.18
C TYR A 37 -0.89 17.32 -2.50
N LYS A 38 -1.14 18.18 -3.50
CA LYS A 38 -0.42 18.16 -4.78
C LYS A 38 1.07 18.41 -4.59
N ILE A 39 1.43 19.43 -3.81
CA ILE A 39 2.83 19.74 -3.49
C ILE A 39 3.48 18.53 -2.82
N ALA A 40 2.86 17.95 -1.80
CA ALA A 40 3.38 16.80 -1.09
C ALA A 40 3.59 15.57 -2.00
N ALA A 41 2.68 15.33 -2.96
CA ALA A 41 2.78 14.22 -3.90
C ALA A 41 3.94 14.36 -4.91
N MET A 42 4.42 15.59 -5.13
CA MET A 42 5.53 15.87 -6.04
C MET A 42 6.90 15.93 -5.32
N GLN A 43 6.93 15.87 -4.00
CA GLN A 43 8.18 15.83 -3.23
C GLN A 43 8.76 14.42 -3.28
N PRO A 44 10.08 14.25 -3.49
CA PRO A 44 10.72 12.94 -3.39
C PRO A 44 10.58 12.44 -1.94
N VAL A 45 10.01 11.25 -1.80
CA VAL A 45 9.82 10.63 -0.49
C VAL A 45 10.83 9.50 -0.34
N GLU A 46 11.85 9.71 0.50
CA GLU A 46 12.74 8.63 0.93
C GLU A 46 12.07 7.82 2.04
N ILE A 47 11.59 6.62 1.69
CA ILE A 47 10.95 5.67 2.63
C ILE A 47 11.98 4.61 3.05
N ASP A 48 13.20 5.01 3.41
CA ASP A 48 14.09 4.06 4.08
C ASP A 48 13.76 4.06 5.59
N PRO A 49 13.14 2.99 6.14
CA PRO A 49 12.89 2.89 7.58
C PRO A 49 14.17 2.99 8.40
N SER A 50 15.33 2.66 7.81
CA SER A 50 16.65 2.69 8.44
C SER A 50 17.19 4.11 8.62
N ALA A 51 16.73 5.07 7.81
CA ALA A 51 17.15 6.48 7.85
C ALA A 51 16.44 7.29 8.96
N ILE A 52 15.56 6.67 9.74
CA ILE A 52 14.82 7.34 10.81
C ILE A 52 15.59 7.22 12.12
N GLU A 53 16.36 8.26 12.45
CA GLU A 53 17.11 8.33 13.70
C GLU A 53 16.23 8.03 14.92
N LYS A 54 16.67 7.04 15.71
CA LYS A 54 16.05 6.70 16.99
C LYS A 54 16.43 7.76 18.03
N PRO A 55 15.47 8.40 18.71
CA PRO A 55 15.80 9.32 19.79
C PRO A 55 16.61 8.59 20.87
N ARG A 56 17.80 9.10 21.16
CA ARG A 56 18.72 8.51 22.14
C ARG A 56 18.11 8.64 23.54
N ARG A 57 17.77 7.52 24.17
CA ARG A 57 17.28 7.50 25.56
C ARG A 57 18.48 7.57 26.52
N ARG A 58 18.49 8.59 27.38
CA ARG A 58 19.53 8.83 28.40
C ARG A 58 19.26 7.94 29.61
N ASN A 59 20.20 7.05 29.91
CA ASN A 59 20.45 6.34 31.18
C ASN A 59 19.22 6.03 32.04
N VAL A 60 18.39 5.07 31.62
CA VAL A 60 17.40 4.40 32.49
C VAL A 60 17.87 2.96 32.70
N ARG A 61 17.81 2.45 33.93
CA ARG A 61 18.01 1.02 34.19
C ARG A 61 16.92 0.24 33.45
N ILE A 62 17.32 -0.51 32.43
CA ILE A 62 16.42 -1.30 31.59
C ILE A 62 16.28 -2.68 32.25
N SER A 63 15.05 -3.20 32.32
CA SER A 63 14.82 -4.58 32.75
C SER A 63 15.14 -5.55 31.62
N ASP A 64 15.94 -6.58 31.93
CA ASP A 64 16.31 -7.69 31.04
C ASP A 64 15.30 -8.85 31.07
N ASP A 65 14.20 -8.70 31.80
CA ASP A 65 13.11 -9.66 31.80
C ASP A 65 12.58 -9.90 30.37
N PRO A 66 12.40 -11.16 29.91
CA PRO A 66 11.97 -11.46 28.55
C PRO A 66 10.67 -10.76 28.13
N GLN A 67 9.71 -10.61 29.04
CA GLN A 67 8.44 -9.93 28.77
C GLN A 67 8.64 -8.41 28.63
N SER A 68 9.48 -7.81 29.47
CA SER A 68 9.90 -6.40 29.36
C SER A 68 10.59 -6.12 28.02
N VAL A 69 11.52 -6.98 27.61
CA VAL A 69 12.24 -6.87 26.33
C VAL A 69 11.27 -6.97 25.15
N ALA A 70 10.37 -7.97 25.15
CA ALA A 70 9.37 -8.15 24.10
C ALA A 70 8.43 -6.93 23.98
N ALA A 71 7.96 -6.40 25.10
CA ALA A 71 7.11 -5.20 25.12
C ALA A 71 7.85 -3.97 24.58
N ARG A 72 9.14 -3.80 24.93
CA ARG A 72 9.98 -2.72 24.39
C ARG A 72 10.12 -2.82 22.87
N LEU A 73 10.46 -4.00 22.34
CA LEU A 73 10.59 -4.22 20.90
C LEU A 73 9.27 -3.93 20.15
N ARG A 74 8.12 -4.31 20.72
CA ARG A 74 6.81 -3.97 20.17
C ARG A 74 6.60 -2.45 20.11
N ARG A 75 6.89 -1.72 21.19
CA ARG A 75 6.78 -0.26 21.25
C ARG A 75 7.71 0.43 20.26
N GLU A 76 8.95 -0.05 20.13
CA GLU A 76 9.91 0.50 19.16
C GLU A 76 9.42 0.35 17.72
N ARG A 77 8.91 -0.83 17.35
CA ARG A 77 8.31 -1.06 16.01
C ARG A 77 7.12 -0.14 15.75
N ILE A 78 6.26 0.09 16.75
CA ILE A 78 5.14 1.03 16.62
C ILE A 78 5.66 2.45 16.43
N SER A 79 6.59 2.91 17.26
CA SER A 79 7.17 4.27 17.15
C SER A 79 7.92 4.50 15.85
N GLU A 80 8.55 3.49 15.27
CA GLU A 80 9.13 3.54 13.94
C GLU A 80 8.07 3.77 12.86
N ARG A 81 7.02 2.95 12.85
CA ARG A 81 5.90 3.12 11.89
C ARG A 81 5.21 4.48 12.01
N ILE A 82 5.04 4.98 13.23
CA ILE A 82 4.49 6.32 13.47
C ILE A 82 5.39 7.40 12.86
N ARG A 83 6.71 7.31 13.02
CA ARG A 83 7.65 8.28 12.44
C ARG A 83 7.69 8.24 10.91
N ILE A 84 7.59 7.04 10.31
CA ILE A 84 7.42 6.92 8.86
C ILE A 84 6.16 7.65 8.43
N LEU A 85 5.03 7.36 9.09
CA LEU A 85 3.75 7.96 8.76
C LEU A 85 3.78 9.50 8.87
N GLN A 86 4.44 10.06 9.89
CA GLN A 86 4.62 11.50 10.06
C GLN A 86 5.34 12.20 8.90
N ARG A 87 6.19 11.48 8.16
CA ARG A 87 6.88 11.99 6.97
C ARG A 87 6.07 11.81 5.68
N LEU A 88 5.21 10.79 5.63
CA LEU A 88 4.36 10.49 4.47
C LEU A 88 3.11 11.39 4.40
N VAL A 89 2.57 11.76 5.57
CA VAL A 89 1.33 12.53 5.66
C VAL A 89 1.65 14.03 5.61
N PRO A 90 1.00 14.83 4.73
CA PRO A 90 1.18 16.27 4.69
C PRO A 90 0.86 16.91 6.06
N GLY A 91 1.86 17.52 6.69
CA GLY A 91 1.73 18.11 8.02
C GLY A 91 1.80 17.12 9.20
N GLY A 92 2.01 15.82 8.96
CA GLY A 92 1.91 14.76 9.97
C GLY A 92 2.81 14.93 11.19
N THR A 93 3.97 15.58 11.05
CA THR A 93 4.89 15.86 12.18
C THR A 93 4.29 16.79 13.24
N LYS A 94 3.28 17.60 12.89
CA LYS A 94 2.61 18.56 13.79
C LYS A 94 1.24 18.08 14.27
N MET A 95 0.84 16.86 13.91
CA MET A 95 -0.47 16.30 14.23
C MET A 95 -0.39 15.30 15.38
N ASP A 96 -1.44 15.19 16.17
CA ASP A 96 -1.63 14.05 17.06
C ASP A 96 -1.90 12.77 16.25
N THR A 97 -1.80 11.60 16.89
CA THR A 97 -1.94 10.31 16.22
C THR A 97 -3.31 10.12 15.57
N ALA A 98 -4.40 10.54 16.20
CA ALA A 98 -5.74 10.35 15.66
C ALA A 98 -5.93 11.22 14.42
N SER A 99 -5.62 12.52 14.55
CA SER A 99 -5.68 13.48 13.44
C SER A 99 -4.79 13.08 12.27
N MET A 100 -3.60 12.53 12.53
CA MET A 100 -2.68 12.04 11.49
C MET A 100 -3.24 10.83 10.75
N LEU A 101 -3.93 9.92 11.44
CA LEU A 101 -4.55 8.75 10.82
C LEU A 101 -5.72 9.16 9.92
N ASP A 102 -6.58 10.08 10.37
CA ASP A 102 -7.66 10.63 9.55
C ASP A 102 -7.12 11.35 8.31
N GLU A 103 -6.04 12.12 8.48
CA GLU A 103 -5.38 12.81 7.38
C GLU A 103 -4.72 11.84 6.40
N ALA A 104 -4.13 10.75 6.88
CA ALA A 104 -3.60 9.70 6.02
C ALA A 104 -4.69 9.09 5.13
N ILE A 105 -5.87 8.82 5.69
CA ILE A 105 -7.01 8.29 4.94
C ILE A 105 -7.42 9.28 3.83
N ARG A 106 -7.54 10.57 4.17
CA ARG A 106 -7.89 11.62 3.21
C ARG A 106 -6.84 11.78 2.11
N TYR A 107 -5.55 11.76 2.47
CA TYR A 107 -4.47 11.88 1.51
C TYR A 107 -4.40 10.68 0.57
N VAL A 108 -4.61 9.46 1.06
CA VAL A 108 -4.69 8.26 0.20
C VAL A 108 -5.89 8.32 -0.75
N LYS A 109 -7.05 8.78 -0.28
CA LYS A 109 -8.23 9.00 -1.15
C LYS A 109 -7.92 10.02 -2.25
N PHE A 110 -7.25 11.12 -1.90
CA PHE A 110 -6.80 12.14 -2.85
C PHE A 110 -5.85 11.54 -3.91
N LEU A 111 -4.81 10.81 -3.49
CA LEU A 111 -3.84 10.20 -4.41
C LEU A 111 -4.51 9.23 -5.39
N LYS A 112 -5.43 8.39 -4.91
CA LYS A 112 -6.20 7.48 -5.77
C LYS A 112 -7.04 8.23 -6.81
N ARG A 113 -7.65 9.35 -6.42
CA ARG A 113 -8.45 10.19 -7.33
C ARG A 113 -7.57 10.86 -8.38
N GLU A 114 -6.45 11.46 -7.97
CA GLU A 114 -5.51 12.11 -8.88
C GLU A 114 -4.92 11.10 -9.88
N LEU A 115 -4.54 9.92 -9.41
CA LEU A 115 -4.05 8.83 -10.26
C LEU A 115 -5.08 8.41 -11.31
N ARG A 116 -6.35 8.20 -10.91
CA ARG A 116 -7.42 7.86 -11.87
C ARG A 116 -7.64 8.97 -12.89
N SER A 117 -7.62 10.24 -12.46
CA SER A 117 -7.74 11.39 -13.36
C SER A 117 -6.63 11.38 -14.42
N LEU A 118 -5.38 11.18 -14.00
CA LEU A 118 -4.23 11.11 -14.90
C LEU A 118 -4.31 9.92 -15.86
N GLN A 119 -4.76 8.75 -15.39
CA GLN A 119 -4.95 7.56 -16.24
C GLN A 119 -6.03 7.77 -17.31
N MET A 120 -7.09 8.51 -17.00
CA MET A 120 -8.13 8.84 -17.99
C MET A 120 -7.68 9.91 -18.98
N GLN A 121 -6.76 10.80 -18.58
CA GLN A 121 -6.19 11.83 -19.46
C GLN A 121 -5.11 11.29 -20.40
N ASN A 122 -4.44 10.19 -20.03
CA ASN A 122 -3.47 9.49 -20.87
C ASN A 122 -3.91 8.04 -21.07
N PRO A 123 -5.01 7.79 -21.83
CA PRO A 123 -5.38 6.42 -22.17
C PRO A 123 -4.20 5.78 -22.91
N PRO A 124 -3.85 4.51 -22.62
CA PRO A 124 -2.78 3.83 -23.35
C PRO A 124 -3.10 3.93 -24.83
N THR A 125 -2.33 4.77 -25.53
CA THR A 125 -2.53 5.03 -26.95
C THR A 125 -2.44 3.68 -27.65
N ALA A 126 -3.27 3.44 -28.68
CA ALA A 126 -3.30 2.16 -29.39
C ALA A 126 -1.90 1.68 -29.85
N GLU A 127 -0.92 2.57 -29.97
CA GLU A 127 0.49 2.23 -30.20
C GLU A 127 1.17 1.46 -29.04
N GLN A 128 0.85 1.72 -27.77
CA GLN A 128 1.39 0.96 -26.61
C GLN A 128 0.81 -0.45 -26.51
N LEU A 129 -0.43 -0.64 -27.00
CA LEU A 129 -1.03 -1.97 -27.11
C LEU A 129 -0.42 -2.77 -28.27
N LEU A 130 -0.02 -2.10 -29.36
CA LEU A 130 0.64 -2.73 -30.52
C LEU A 130 2.01 -3.34 -30.19
N PHE A 131 2.71 -2.85 -29.16
CA PHE A 131 4.02 -3.37 -28.73
C PHE A 131 3.95 -4.63 -27.84
N HIS A 132 2.79 -4.99 -27.27
CA HIS A 132 2.66 -6.15 -26.36
C HIS A 132 2.24 -7.46 -27.03
N HIS A 133 1.95 -7.44 -28.33
CA HIS A 133 1.73 -8.67 -29.12
C HIS A 133 2.67 -8.69 -30.32
N ARG A 134 3.95 -8.92 -30.03
CA ARG A 134 4.84 -9.48 -31.05
C ARG A 134 4.43 -10.94 -31.28
N PRO A 135 3.91 -11.33 -32.46
CA PRO A 135 3.81 -12.74 -32.77
C PRO A 135 5.23 -13.30 -32.72
N ARG A 136 5.40 -14.36 -31.92
CA ARG A 136 6.64 -15.13 -31.84
C ARG A 136 6.99 -15.56 -33.26
N SER A 137 7.87 -14.81 -33.91
CA SER A 137 8.51 -15.25 -35.14
C SER A 137 9.33 -16.46 -34.74
N GLU A 138 8.87 -17.65 -35.14
CA GLU A 138 9.69 -18.84 -35.05
C GLU A 138 11.02 -18.56 -35.74
N PRO A 139 12.17 -18.85 -35.09
CA PRO A 139 13.41 -18.91 -35.84
C PRO A 139 13.27 -20.09 -36.81
N SER A 140 13.29 -19.79 -38.11
CA SER A 140 13.44 -20.78 -39.17
C SER A 140 14.76 -21.52 -38.95
N VAL A 141 14.70 -22.66 -38.26
CA VAL A 141 15.79 -23.62 -38.23
C VAL A 141 15.58 -24.50 -39.44
N SER A 142 16.28 -24.16 -40.54
CA SER A 142 16.39 -25.08 -41.67
C SER A 142 17.09 -26.36 -41.17
N PRO A 143 16.52 -27.55 -41.34
CA PRO A 143 17.20 -28.78 -40.97
C PRO A 143 18.34 -29.02 -41.96
N LEU A 144 19.56 -28.70 -41.51
CA LEU A 144 20.79 -29.07 -42.19
C LEU A 144 20.96 -30.58 -42.02
N PHE A 145 20.60 -31.35 -43.04
CA PHE A 145 20.87 -32.79 -43.09
C PHE A 145 22.37 -33.06 -43.26
N PRO A 146 23.04 -33.78 -42.34
CA PRO A 146 24.32 -34.41 -42.63
C PRO A 146 24.09 -35.92 -42.80
N HIS A 147 24.18 -36.33 -44.05
CA HIS A 147 24.88 -37.53 -44.51
C HIS A 147 24.67 -38.88 -43.79
N GLN A 148 24.02 -39.77 -44.55
CA GLN A 148 24.41 -41.18 -44.75
C GLN A 148 24.48 -42.07 -43.51
N TRP A 149 23.42 -42.88 -43.33
CA TRP A 149 23.57 -44.23 -42.77
C TRP A 149 23.41 -45.25 -43.90
N PRO A 150 24.37 -46.18 -44.10
CA PRO A 150 24.23 -47.24 -45.09
C PRO A 150 23.37 -48.40 -44.54
N PRO A 151 22.88 -49.29 -45.42
CA PRO A 151 22.02 -50.39 -45.05
C PRO A 151 22.82 -51.60 -44.51
N ASN A 152 22.24 -52.20 -43.47
CA ASN A 152 22.18 -53.61 -43.07
C ASN A 152 23.31 -54.61 -43.42
N SER A 153 23.79 -55.34 -42.42
CA SER A 153 24.09 -56.78 -42.46
C SER A 153 24.09 -57.36 -41.05
#